data_AF-A0A935DM19-F1
#
_entry.id   AF-A0A935DM19-F1
#
_cell.length_a   1.000
_cell.length_b   1.000
_cell.length_c   1.000
_cell.angle_alpha   90.00
_cell.angle_beta   90.00
_cell.angle_gamma   90.00
#
_symmetry.space_group_name_H-M   'P 1'
#
loop_
_entity.id
_entity.type
_entity.pdbx_description
1 polymer ?
#
loop_
_entity_poly.entity_id
_entity_poly.type
_entity_poly.pdbx_seq_one_letter_code
_entity_poly.pdbx_strand_id
1 'polypeptide(L)'
;MDDGLEPAGSAEPTVRVGALHALMYCERLFYLEEVEELRVADAAVFAGRALHEEIAREEGDRVERFTLESGALGMRGQLDAIRRRDGQWIPYEHKRGRPRRDSAKKAEAWETDRIQVAAYAMLLEEAVGEPVREGRLRYHKEDVTVRVAIDDDLRREVHAAVQRARELRRFVDRPPVTANDRLCLRCSLAPVCLPEEERLAREPDWQPVNLSVLDDERESLHVVSHGTRVGRSGEELVVTPLEGEKTKFPIRTLGHLVLHGGSQVTSQAIHLCVEHEVAVSWFTGGGRFVGTIGSNGPAVQRRVRQFRALSDEATCLALAKRLVLGKVEGQLRYVLRATRTAPSKREAVEGAVEGMRRVLRQVAHAPDLSTLLGHEGEGASRYFSAWAGMLDPAVDERLRYTGRSRRPPRDRINALLGFGYALLLKDVTAGLLAVGLEPALGFYHQPRSSAPPLALDLMELFRVPLVDMAVVASIHRGQWSPEEDFVVTGEKVWLSDQGRKKIIDVYERRKAEEWKHSVVGYSLSYGRMIELEARLLEKEWSGSPGLFARFRLR
;
A
#
# COMPACT_ATOMS: atom_id res chain seq x y z
N MET A 1 30.09 37.01 3.24
CA MET A 1 29.60 37.05 4.62
C MET A 1 28.69 35.85 4.74
N ASP A 2 29.34 34.74 5.06
CA ASP A 2 28.77 33.41 5.16
C ASP A 2 28.52 33.23 6.65
N ASP A 3 27.33 33.66 7.11
CA ASP A 3 26.92 33.43 8.50
C ASP A 3 26.45 31.98 8.59
N GLY A 4 27.42 31.13 8.98
CA GLY A 4 27.20 29.78 9.44
C GLY A 4 26.25 29.79 10.64
N LEU A 5 24.97 29.56 10.38
CA LEU A 5 24.08 28.96 11.36
C LEU A 5 24.45 27.48 11.49
N GLU A 6 25.39 27.18 12.37
CA GLU A 6 25.42 25.87 13.02
C GLU A 6 24.05 25.65 13.67
N PRO A 7 23.31 24.57 13.35
CA PRO A 7 22.07 24.29 14.04
C PRO A 7 22.40 24.02 15.51
N ALA A 8 21.84 24.85 16.39
CA ALA A 8 21.90 24.69 17.83
C ALA A 8 21.67 23.21 18.21
N GLY A 9 22.58 22.65 19.01
CA GLY A 9 22.59 21.25 19.39
C GLY A 9 21.26 20.77 19.96
N SER A 10 20.40 20.21 19.11
CA SER A 10 19.28 19.40 19.57
C SER A 10 19.85 18.03 19.94
N ALA A 11 19.77 17.66 21.22
CA ALA A 11 20.10 16.31 21.66
C ALA A 11 19.40 15.28 20.75
N GLU A 12 20.15 14.29 20.24
CA GLU A 12 19.61 13.28 19.33
C GLU A 12 18.42 12.57 20.00
N PRO A 13 17.26 12.43 19.32
CA PRO A 13 16.06 11.86 19.92
C PRO A 13 16.32 10.48 20.53
N THR A 14 15.85 10.27 21.75
CA THR A 14 15.99 9.01 22.47
C THR A 14 15.33 7.84 21.72
N VAL A 15 15.92 6.65 21.85
CA VAL A 15 15.41 5.40 21.26
C VAL A 15 14.39 4.79 22.20
N ARG A 16 13.22 4.38 21.69
CA ARG A 16 12.22 3.70 22.53
C ARG A 16 12.73 2.30 22.89
N VAL A 17 12.62 1.88 24.14
CA VAL A 17 13.02 0.53 24.58
C VAL A 17 12.28 -0.56 23.78
N GLY A 18 10.99 -0.37 23.51
CA GLY A 18 10.24 -1.29 22.63
C GLY A 18 10.77 -1.35 21.18
N ALA A 19 11.45 -0.31 20.70
CA ALA A 19 12.09 -0.34 19.39
C ALA A 19 13.39 -1.17 19.39
N LEU A 20 14.10 -1.25 20.51
CA LEU A 20 15.26 -2.15 20.63
C LEU A 20 14.82 -3.62 20.48
N HIS A 21 13.64 -3.97 20.98
CA HIS A 21 13.07 -5.30 20.73
C HIS A 21 12.86 -5.55 19.22
N ALA A 22 12.30 -4.58 18.48
CA ALA A 22 12.14 -4.70 17.03
C ALA A 22 13.49 -4.79 16.29
N LEU A 23 14.51 -4.05 16.74
CA LEU A 23 15.86 -4.09 16.19
C LEU A 23 16.49 -5.47 16.32
N MET A 24 16.45 -6.02 17.54
CA MET A 24 17.00 -7.34 17.84
C MET A 24 16.22 -8.45 17.12
N TYR A 25 14.94 -8.22 16.81
CA TYR A 25 14.18 -9.13 15.96
C TYR A 25 14.63 -9.04 14.50
N CYS A 26 14.68 -7.84 13.93
CA CYS A 26 15.12 -7.59 12.57
C CYS A 26 15.41 -6.10 12.37
N GLU A 27 16.61 -5.75 11.90
CA GLU A 27 16.97 -4.35 11.60
C GLU A 27 16.00 -3.68 10.62
N ARG A 28 15.50 -4.44 9.64
CA ARG A 28 14.52 -3.93 8.67
C ARG A 28 13.16 -3.68 9.33
N LEU A 29 12.74 -4.49 10.30
CA LEU A 29 11.52 -4.24 11.07
C LEU A 29 11.65 -2.95 11.87
N PHE A 30 12.76 -2.78 12.59
CA PHE A 30 13.07 -1.53 13.29
C PHE A 30 13.02 -0.33 12.34
N TYR A 31 13.66 -0.44 11.18
CA TYR A 31 13.69 0.65 10.21
C TYR A 31 12.27 1.02 9.73
N LEU A 32 11.46 0.02 9.37
CA LEU A 32 10.09 0.24 8.94
C LEU A 32 9.23 0.89 10.02
N GLU A 33 9.40 0.50 11.28
CA GLU A 33 8.60 1.00 12.41
C GLU A 33 9.06 2.35 12.96
N GLU A 34 10.37 2.59 13.07
CA GLU A 34 10.91 3.77 13.75
C GLU A 34 11.38 4.86 12.80
N VAL A 35 11.83 4.50 11.60
CA VAL A 35 12.37 5.47 10.63
C VAL A 35 11.33 5.80 9.57
N GLU A 36 10.60 4.78 9.12
CA GLU A 36 9.51 4.93 8.16
C GLU A 36 8.11 5.01 8.81
N GLU A 37 8.05 4.87 10.14
CA GLU A 37 6.84 4.98 10.98
C GLU A 37 5.63 4.20 10.44
N LEU A 38 5.89 3.06 9.80
CA LEU A 38 4.86 2.17 9.32
C LEU A 38 4.28 1.39 10.49
N ARG A 39 2.97 1.48 10.64
CA ARG A 39 2.20 0.70 11.60
C ARG A 39 1.15 -0.05 10.82
N VAL A 40 1.04 -1.35 11.07
CA VAL A 40 -0.09 -2.16 10.61
C VAL A 40 -0.93 -2.43 11.85
N ALA A 41 -2.25 -2.29 11.71
CA ALA A 41 -3.20 -2.67 12.74
C ALA A 41 -3.14 -4.20 12.93
N ASP A 42 -2.24 -4.68 13.79
CA ASP A 42 -2.12 -6.10 14.10
C ASP A 42 -2.91 -6.43 15.38
N ALA A 43 -3.71 -7.49 15.31
CA ALA A 43 -4.38 -8.09 16.46
C ALA A 43 -3.40 -8.39 17.62
N ALA A 44 -2.12 -8.62 17.35
CA ALA A 44 -1.09 -8.79 18.37
C ALA A 44 -0.83 -7.51 19.19
N VAL A 45 -0.86 -6.33 18.57
CA VAL A 45 -0.68 -5.03 19.26
C VAL A 45 -1.90 -4.70 20.12
N PHE A 46 -3.11 -4.92 19.59
CA PHE A 46 -4.35 -4.77 20.36
C PHE A 46 -4.41 -5.74 21.54
N ALA A 47 -4.03 -7.00 21.33
CA ALA A 47 -4.02 -8.00 22.39
C ALA A 47 -2.91 -7.76 23.44
N GLY A 48 -1.80 -7.12 23.06
CA GLY A 48 -0.79 -6.64 24.01
C GLY A 48 -1.34 -5.55 24.91
N ARG A 49 -1.97 -4.52 24.33
CA ARG A 49 -2.65 -3.45 25.10
C ARG A 49 -3.74 -4.01 26.02
N ALA A 50 -4.57 -4.93 25.50
CA ALA A 50 -5.60 -5.61 26.28
C ALA A 50 -5.02 -6.39 27.46
N LEU A 51 -3.91 -7.12 27.27
CA LEU A 51 -3.23 -7.81 28.36
C LEU A 51 -2.74 -6.82 29.44
N HIS A 52 -2.16 -5.69 29.05
CA HIS A 52 -1.74 -4.68 30.04
C HIS A 52 -2.94 -4.01 30.75
N GLU A 53 -4.09 -3.89 30.08
CA GLU A 53 -5.34 -3.43 30.70
C GLU A 53 -5.96 -4.47 31.64
N GLU A 54 -5.92 -5.75 31.28
CA GLU A 54 -6.35 -6.88 32.12
C GLU A 54 -5.51 -6.96 33.39
N ILE A 55 -4.18 -6.90 33.26
CA ILE A 55 -3.26 -6.89 34.42
C ILE A 55 -3.52 -5.68 35.32
N ALA A 56 -3.79 -4.50 34.75
CA ALA A 56 -4.12 -3.31 35.53
C ALA A 56 -5.45 -3.46 36.29
N ARG A 57 -6.43 -4.21 35.74
CA ARG A 57 -7.70 -4.52 36.43
C ARG A 57 -7.53 -5.59 37.50
N GLU A 58 -6.67 -6.59 37.28
CA GLU A 58 -6.45 -7.71 38.21
C GLU A 58 -5.54 -7.34 39.40
N GLU A 59 -4.48 -6.55 39.19
CA GLU A 59 -3.52 -6.18 40.25
C GLU A 59 -3.88 -4.86 40.98
N GLY A 60 -4.91 -4.12 40.55
CA GLY A 60 -5.39 -2.88 41.18
C GLY A 60 -4.36 -1.72 41.16
N ASP A 61 -4.48 -0.76 42.09
CA ASP A 61 -3.60 0.44 42.27
C ASP A 61 -2.10 0.12 42.56
N ARG A 62 -1.63 -1.13 42.38
CA ARG A 62 -0.24 -1.55 42.65
C ARG A 62 0.67 -1.61 41.43
N VAL A 63 0.15 -1.35 40.23
CA VAL A 63 0.91 -1.31 38.98
C VAL A 63 1.03 0.13 38.50
N GLU A 64 1.97 0.88 39.08
CA GLU A 64 2.34 2.19 38.55
C GLU A 64 3.22 2.00 37.32
N ARG A 65 2.75 2.45 36.15
CA ARG A 65 3.56 2.46 34.92
C ARG A 65 4.44 3.69 34.92
N PHE A 66 5.76 3.50 34.94
CA PHE A 66 6.72 4.60 34.96
C PHE A 66 7.28 4.86 33.57
N THR A 67 7.12 6.08 33.08
CA THR A 67 7.82 6.51 31.86
C THR A 67 9.15 7.13 32.27
N LEU A 68 10.24 6.50 31.85
CA LEU A 68 11.60 6.96 32.10
C LEU A 68 12.28 7.34 30.79
N GLU A 69 13.09 8.39 30.82
CA GLU A 69 13.90 8.87 29.71
C GLU A 69 15.28 9.27 30.20
N SER A 70 16.30 8.85 29.47
CA SER A 70 17.68 9.23 29.74
C SER A 70 18.36 9.70 28.46
N GLY A 71 18.85 10.95 28.49
CA GLY A 71 19.69 11.50 27.43
C GLY A 71 21.06 10.83 27.37
N ALA A 72 21.63 10.45 28.53
CA ALA A 72 22.95 9.82 28.63
C ALA A 72 22.94 8.40 28.05
N LEU A 73 21.94 7.60 28.42
CA LEU A 73 21.73 6.27 27.84
C LEU A 73 21.16 6.34 26.43
N GLY A 74 20.53 7.46 26.07
CA GLY A 74 19.96 7.66 24.74
C GLY A 74 18.68 6.91 24.48
N MET A 75 17.95 6.53 25.53
CA MET A 75 16.75 5.71 25.43
C MET A 75 15.63 6.18 26.36
N ARG A 76 14.40 5.82 26.00
CA ARG A 76 13.19 6.07 26.78
C ARG A 76 12.25 4.88 26.75
N GLY A 77 11.45 4.68 27.78
CA GLY A 77 10.51 3.57 27.81
C GLY A 77 9.53 3.66 28.96
N GLN A 78 8.43 2.90 28.85
CA GLN A 78 7.43 2.76 29.89
C GLN A 78 7.59 1.38 30.52
N LEU A 79 7.90 1.34 31.82
CA LEU A 79 8.01 0.10 32.58
C LEU A 79 6.61 -0.38 32.97
N ASP A 80 6.34 -1.67 32.78
CA ASP A 80 5.06 -2.28 33.16
C ASP A 80 4.87 -2.28 34.68
N ALA A 81 5.87 -2.79 35.40
CA ALA A 81 5.84 -2.85 36.86
C ALA A 81 7.27 -2.82 37.44
N ILE A 82 7.42 -2.20 38.60
CA ILE A 82 8.64 -2.25 39.42
C ILE A 82 8.30 -2.79 40.79
N ARG A 83 9.18 -3.63 41.36
CA ARG A 83 9.03 -4.11 42.74
C ARG A 83 10.35 -4.03 43.46
N ARG A 84 10.31 -3.65 44.74
CA ARG A 84 11.47 -3.72 45.64
C ARG A 84 11.46 -5.06 46.37
N ARG A 85 12.55 -5.82 46.29
CA ARG A 85 12.75 -7.08 47.02
C ARG A 85 14.16 -7.12 47.60
N ASP A 86 14.27 -7.51 48.86
CA ASP A 86 15.56 -7.60 49.57
C ASP A 86 16.41 -6.33 49.44
N GLY A 87 15.75 -5.17 49.44
CA GLY A 87 16.39 -3.85 49.28
C GLY A 87 16.67 -3.42 47.84
N GLN A 88 16.57 -4.31 46.85
CA GLN A 88 16.89 -4.04 45.44
C GLN A 88 15.63 -3.78 44.59
N TRP A 89 15.73 -2.83 43.67
CA TRP A 89 14.72 -2.60 42.65
C TRP A 89 14.79 -3.64 41.53
N ILE A 90 13.65 -4.17 41.11
CA ILE A 90 13.53 -5.17 40.05
C ILE A 90 12.43 -4.74 39.08
N PRO A 91 12.74 -4.47 37.80
CA PRO A 91 11.74 -4.28 36.76
C PRO A 91 11.11 -5.62 36.36
N TYR A 92 9.79 -5.61 36.17
CA TYR A 92 9.01 -6.72 35.64
C TYR A 92 8.45 -6.31 34.28
N GLU A 93 8.67 -7.17 33.29
CA GLU A 93 8.12 -7.03 31.94
C GLU A 93 7.18 -8.22 31.66
N HIS A 94 5.98 -7.93 31.17
CA HIS A 94 4.96 -8.94 30.93
C HIS A 94 4.89 -9.32 29.44
N LYS A 95 4.97 -10.62 29.15
CA LYS A 95 4.94 -11.17 27.79
C LYS A 95 3.78 -12.15 27.63
N ARG A 96 2.99 -11.96 26.58
CA ARG A 96 1.92 -12.90 26.21
C ARG A 96 2.46 -14.24 25.68
N GLY A 97 3.68 -14.24 25.13
CA GLY A 97 4.29 -15.40 24.48
C GLY A 97 4.71 -16.53 25.43
N ARG A 98 5.39 -17.53 24.85
CA ARG A 98 6.08 -18.60 25.61
C ARG A 98 7.56 -18.24 25.76
N PRO A 99 8.21 -18.65 26.86
CA PRO A 99 9.66 -18.53 26.97
C PRO A 99 10.34 -19.43 25.92
N ARG A 100 11.60 -19.11 25.61
CA ARG A 100 12.48 -20.03 24.90
C ARG A 100 12.77 -21.23 25.81
N ARG A 101 13.08 -22.39 25.22
CA ARG A 101 13.59 -23.54 25.96
C ARG A 101 15.02 -23.83 25.55
N ASP A 102 15.88 -24.03 26.55
CA ASP A 102 17.25 -24.48 26.34
C ASP A 102 17.29 -25.99 26.00
N SER A 103 18.49 -26.52 25.79
CA SER A 103 18.70 -27.96 25.52
C SER A 103 18.20 -28.88 26.65
N ALA A 104 18.09 -28.36 27.87
CA ALA A 104 17.58 -29.07 29.05
C ALA A 104 16.07 -28.85 29.28
N LYS A 105 15.35 -28.23 28.32
CA LYS A 105 13.93 -27.85 28.41
C LYS A 105 13.62 -26.83 29.52
N LYS A 106 14.62 -26.18 30.10
CA LYS A 106 14.42 -25.10 31.08
C LYS A 106 13.95 -23.84 30.36
N ALA A 107 13.05 -23.10 30.99
CA ALA A 107 12.56 -21.83 30.47
C ALA A 107 13.67 -20.77 30.50
N GLU A 108 13.91 -20.15 29.36
CA GLU A 108 14.89 -19.09 29.14
C GLU A 108 14.21 -17.92 28.43
N ALA A 109 14.72 -16.71 28.66
CA ALA A 109 14.23 -15.52 27.99
C ALA A 109 14.71 -15.50 26.53
N TRP A 110 13.88 -14.97 25.62
CA TRP A 110 14.34 -14.65 24.28
C TRP A 110 15.38 -13.54 24.34
N GLU A 111 16.33 -13.53 23.41
CA GLU A 111 17.37 -12.50 23.34
C GLU A 111 16.78 -11.09 23.23
N THR A 112 15.73 -10.93 22.42
CA THR A 112 14.96 -9.68 22.30
C THR A 112 14.37 -9.22 23.64
N ASP A 113 13.81 -10.15 24.41
CA ASP A 113 13.20 -9.88 25.72
C ASP A 113 14.28 -9.54 26.78
N ARG A 114 15.45 -10.21 26.72
CA ARG A 114 16.60 -9.94 27.60
C ARG A 114 17.11 -8.51 27.42
N ILE A 115 17.29 -8.06 26.19
CA ILE A 115 17.73 -6.68 25.89
C ILE A 115 16.69 -5.67 26.38
N GLN A 116 15.40 -5.96 26.18
CA GLN A 116 14.34 -5.04 26.59
C GLN A 116 14.28 -4.85 28.12
N VAL A 117 14.31 -5.95 28.90
CA VAL A 117 14.28 -5.86 30.36
C VAL A 117 15.58 -5.24 30.93
N ALA A 118 16.72 -5.48 30.29
CA ALA A 118 17.99 -4.85 30.66
C ALA A 118 17.98 -3.34 30.40
N ALA A 119 17.41 -2.90 29.28
CA ALA A 119 17.25 -1.48 28.99
C ALA A 119 16.36 -0.77 30.03
N TYR A 120 15.27 -1.41 30.48
CA TYR A 120 14.46 -0.90 31.57
C TYR A 120 15.21 -0.89 32.92
N ALA A 121 16.01 -1.91 33.21
CA ALA A 121 16.85 -1.95 34.41
C ALA A 121 17.85 -0.79 34.45
N MET A 122 18.50 -0.49 33.31
CA MET A 122 19.45 0.62 33.20
C MET A 122 18.75 1.98 33.34
N LEU A 123 17.57 2.18 32.75
CA LEU A 123 16.76 3.39 32.95
C LEU A 123 16.33 3.56 34.41
N LEU A 124 15.91 2.48 35.05
CA LEU A 124 15.50 2.49 36.44
C LEU A 124 16.67 2.82 37.36
N GLU A 125 17.84 2.21 37.13
CA GLU A 125 19.08 2.47 37.88
C GLU A 125 19.48 3.95 37.83
N GLU A 126 19.43 4.58 36.65
CA GLU A 126 19.72 6.01 36.53
C GLU A 126 18.68 6.88 37.25
N ALA A 127 17.40 6.51 37.17
CA ALA A 127 16.32 7.27 37.81
C ALA A 127 16.35 7.19 39.35
N VAL A 128 16.71 6.04 39.91
CA VAL A 128 16.72 5.81 41.37
C VAL A 128 18.10 6.03 42.01
N GLY A 129 19.18 6.04 41.22
CA GLY A 129 20.55 6.17 41.71
C GLY A 129 21.08 4.95 42.48
N GLU A 130 20.40 3.81 42.40
CA GLU A 130 20.79 2.54 43.05
C GLU A 130 20.99 1.44 42.00
N PRO A 131 21.97 0.52 42.19
CA PRO A 131 22.27 -0.51 41.20
C PRO A 131 21.13 -1.54 41.05
N VAL A 132 20.72 -1.78 39.81
CA VAL A 132 19.71 -2.78 39.42
C VAL A 132 20.42 -3.99 38.80
N ARG A 133 20.42 -5.12 39.51
CA ARG A 133 21.18 -6.33 39.13
C ARG A 133 20.34 -7.46 38.54
N GLU A 134 19.02 -7.36 38.65
CA GLU A 134 18.08 -8.40 38.20
C GLU A 134 16.88 -7.76 37.51
N GLY A 135 16.48 -8.32 36.37
CA GLY A 135 15.19 -8.08 35.72
C GLY A 135 14.36 -9.35 35.65
N ARG A 136 13.03 -9.22 35.60
CA ARG A 136 12.11 -10.37 35.53
C ARG A 136 11.16 -10.29 34.34
N LEU A 137 11.01 -11.42 33.65
CA LEU A 137 10.11 -11.57 32.50
C LEU A 137 9.01 -12.57 32.87
N ARG A 138 7.74 -12.13 32.83
CA ARG A 138 6.58 -12.99 33.09
C ARG A 138 5.93 -13.41 31.77
N TYR A 139 6.04 -14.69 31.44
CA TYR A 139 5.40 -15.29 30.25
C TYR A 139 4.05 -15.89 30.62
N HIS A 140 2.97 -15.23 30.24
CA HIS A 140 1.60 -15.58 30.66
C HIS A 140 1.06 -16.86 30.01
N LYS A 141 1.53 -17.25 28.82
CA LYS A 141 1.04 -18.47 28.15
C LYS A 141 1.44 -19.77 28.86
N GLU A 142 2.48 -19.74 29.67
CA GLU A 142 2.92 -20.88 30.50
C GLU A 142 2.98 -20.54 31.99
N ASP A 143 2.57 -19.32 32.36
CA ASP A 143 2.65 -18.78 33.72
C ASP A 143 4.06 -18.88 34.36
N VAL A 144 5.10 -18.70 33.56
CA VAL A 144 6.51 -18.83 33.99
C VAL A 144 7.17 -17.45 34.14
N THR A 145 7.92 -17.26 35.21
CA THR A 145 8.79 -16.09 35.38
C THR A 145 10.26 -16.46 35.18
N VAL A 146 10.91 -15.84 34.22
CA VAL A 146 12.35 -15.99 33.98
C VAL A 146 13.09 -14.82 34.63
N ARG A 147 14.19 -15.12 35.33
CA ARG A 147 15.09 -14.12 35.91
C ARG A 147 16.24 -13.85 34.93
N VAL A 148 16.55 -12.58 34.72
CA VAL A 148 17.64 -12.13 33.86
C VAL A 148 18.63 -11.35 34.73
N ALA A 149 19.88 -11.81 34.78
CA ALA A 149 20.95 -11.06 35.43
C ALA A 149 21.34 -9.87 34.56
N ILE A 150 21.48 -8.69 35.17
CA ILE A 150 21.86 -7.45 34.49
C ILE A 150 23.34 -7.20 34.74
N ASP A 151 24.19 -7.98 34.07
CA ASP A 151 25.64 -7.88 34.13
C ASP A 151 26.21 -6.84 33.15
N ASP A 152 27.51 -6.59 33.25
CA ASP A 152 28.21 -5.62 32.41
C ASP A 152 28.19 -6.01 30.93
N ASP A 153 28.09 -7.30 30.62
CA ASP A 153 28.04 -7.81 29.25
C ASP A 153 26.71 -7.44 28.60
N LEU A 154 25.59 -7.72 29.29
CA LEU A 154 24.26 -7.37 28.83
C LEU A 154 24.06 -5.85 28.75
N ARG A 155 24.67 -5.09 29.65
CA ARG A 155 24.70 -3.61 29.57
C ARG A 155 25.42 -3.12 28.32
N ARG A 156 26.56 -3.73 27.97
CA ARG A 156 27.29 -3.43 26.72
C ARG A 156 26.46 -3.79 25.49
N GLU A 157 25.72 -4.90 25.51
CA GLU A 157 24.80 -5.27 24.43
C GLU A 157 23.67 -4.23 24.25
N VAL A 158 23.06 -3.76 25.35
CA VAL A 158 22.04 -2.70 25.29
C VAL A 158 22.62 -1.42 24.69
N HIS A 159 23.80 -0.98 25.15
CA HIS A 159 24.48 0.18 24.56
C HIS A 159 24.75 0.00 23.07
N ALA A 160 25.26 -1.17 22.66
CA ALA A 160 25.50 -1.47 21.25
C ALA A 160 24.20 -1.42 20.43
N ALA A 161 23.09 -1.96 20.95
CA ALA A 161 21.78 -1.89 20.32
C ALA A 161 21.27 -0.46 20.17
N VAL A 162 21.45 0.40 21.20
CA VAL A 162 21.09 1.83 21.12
C VAL A 162 21.93 2.55 20.06
N GLN A 163 23.24 2.29 20.00
CA GLN A 163 24.10 2.90 18.98
C GLN A 163 23.70 2.44 17.57
N ARG A 164 23.43 1.13 17.39
CA ARG A 164 22.96 0.60 16.11
C ARG A 164 21.61 1.20 15.69
N ALA A 165 20.67 1.37 16.63
CA ALA A 165 19.41 2.04 16.39
C ALA A 165 19.60 3.49 15.90
N ARG A 166 20.53 4.23 16.53
CA ARG A 166 20.89 5.61 16.13
C ARG A 166 21.52 5.66 14.75
N GLU A 167 22.44 4.75 14.44
CA GLU A 167 23.02 4.62 13.10
C GLU A 167 21.93 4.43 12.04
N LEU A 168 21.03 3.46 12.25
CA LEU A 168 19.95 3.16 11.31
C LEU A 168 19.02 4.36 11.07
N ARG A 169 18.76 5.18 12.09
CA ARG A 169 17.95 6.43 11.97
C ARG A 169 18.61 7.48 11.07
N ARG A 170 19.93 7.43 10.88
CA ARG A 170 20.68 8.38 10.04
C ARG A 170 20.71 7.99 8.57
N PHE A 171 20.45 6.73 8.25
CA PHE A 171 20.47 6.23 6.87
C PHE A 171 19.11 6.38 6.18
N VAL A 172 19.15 6.81 4.92
CA VAL A 172 17.96 6.88 4.04
C VAL A 172 17.63 5.51 3.45
N ASP A 173 18.63 4.64 3.31
CA ASP A 173 18.45 3.34 2.68
C ASP A 173 18.02 2.29 3.70
N ARG A 174 17.05 1.48 3.28
CA ARG A 174 16.47 0.43 4.12
C ARG A 174 17.47 -0.72 4.28
N PRO A 175 17.64 -1.29 5.49
CA PRO A 175 18.42 -2.51 5.67
C PRO A 175 17.92 -3.66 4.79
N PRO A 176 18.79 -4.61 4.38
CA PRO A 176 18.37 -5.76 3.59
C PRO A 176 17.36 -6.63 4.34
N VAL A 177 16.57 -7.42 3.61
CA VAL A 177 15.73 -8.45 4.23
C VAL A 177 16.61 -9.41 5.01
N THR A 178 16.15 -9.81 6.20
CA THR A 178 16.86 -10.76 7.06
C THR A 178 17.06 -12.11 6.34
N ALA A 179 18.25 -12.68 6.52
CA ALA A 179 18.58 -14.02 6.03
C ALA A 179 17.78 -15.13 6.74
N ASN A 180 17.27 -14.86 7.95
CA ASN A 180 16.43 -15.79 8.69
C ASN A 180 14.95 -15.62 8.28
N ASP A 181 14.54 -16.37 7.26
CA ASP A 181 13.19 -16.39 6.69
C ASP A 181 12.07 -16.73 7.70
N ARG A 182 12.36 -17.53 8.73
CA ARG A 182 11.41 -17.90 9.79
C ARG A 182 10.89 -16.69 10.57
N LEU A 183 11.66 -15.61 10.65
CA LEU A 183 11.22 -14.36 11.26
C LEU A 183 10.16 -13.67 10.40
N CYS A 184 10.28 -13.73 9.07
CA CYS A 184 9.31 -13.10 8.17
C CYS A 184 7.91 -13.73 8.27
N LEU A 185 7.83 -15.05 8.53
CA LEU A 185 6.55 -15.78 8.62
C LEU A 185 5.60 -15.26 9.71
N ARG A 186 6.12 -14.60 10.75
CA ARG A 186 5.35 -14.06 11.88
C ARG A 186 5.50 -12.55 12.03
N CYS A 187 6.14 -11.90 11.06
CA CYS A 187 6.35 -10.46 11.09
C CYS A 187 5.07 -9.75 10.63
N SER A 188 4.53 -8.88 11.47
CA SER A 188 3.32 -8.08 11.18
C SER A 188 3.50 -7.17 9.96
N LEU A 189 4.74 -6.73 9.69
CA LEU A 189 5.07 -5.90 8.53
C LEU A 189 5.53 -6.71 7.30
N ALA A 190 5.46 -8.05 7.30
CA ALA A 190 5.78 -8.83 6.11
C ALA A 190 4.96 -8.43 4.85
N PRO A 191 3.64 -8.14 4.92
CA PRO A 191 2.86 -7.67 3.78
C PRO A 191 3.32 -6.33 3.17
N VAL A 192 4.02 -5.52 3.97
CA VAL A 192 4.54 -4.20 3.60
C VAL A 192 6.01 -4.30 3.15
N CYS A 193 6.78 -5.12 3.87
CA CYS A 193 8.20 -5.37 3.65
C CYS A 193 8.46 -6.18 2.38
N LEU A 194 7.54 -7.06 1.98
CA LEU A 194 7.66 -7.95 0.82
C LEU A 194 8.97 -8.77 0.80
N PRO A 195 9.26 -9.56 1.86
CA PRO A 195 10.51 -10.31 1.94
C PRO A 195 10.56 -11.48 0.94
N GLU A 196 9.42 -12.09 0.62
CA GLU A 196 9.36 -13.22 -0.31
C GLU A 196 9.58 -12.79 -1.76
N GLU A 197 9.07 -11.62 -2.12
CA GLU A 197 9.29 -10.98 -3.42
C GLU A 197 10.76 -10.58 -3.58
N GLU A 198 11.37 -10.03 -2.53
CA GLU A 198 12.79 -9.69 -2.54
C GLU A 198 13.69 -10.93 -2.65
N ARG A 199 13.32 -12.06 -2.02
CA ARG A 199 14.01 -13.34 -2.21
C ARG A 199 13.82 -13.88 -3.62
N LEU A 200 12.60 -13.87 -4.16
CA LEU A 200 12.31 -14.28 -5.54
C LEU A 200 13.09 -13.47 -6.57
N ALA A 201 13.27 -12.16 -6.34
CA ALA A 201 14.04 -11.30 -7.23
C ALA A 201 15.53 -11.70 -7.27
N ARG A 202 16.08 -12.21 -6.16
CA ARG A 202 17.48 -12.64 -6.04
C ARG A 202 17.69 -14.09 -6.48
N GLU A 203 16.73 -14.95 -6.19
CA GLU A 203 16.77 -16.39 -6.43
C GLU A 203 15.52 -16.81 -7.23
N PRO A 204 15.62 -16.96 -8.57
CA PRO A 204 14.47 -17.26 -9.43
C PRO A 204 13.73 -18.57 -9.11
N ASP A 205 14.41 -19.53 -8.48
CA ASP A 205 13.84 -20.81 -8.06
C ASP A 205 13.16 -20.75 -6.68
N TRP A 206 13.22 -19.60 -6.00
CA TRP A 206 12.54 -19.38 -4.72
C TRP A 206 11.03 -19.57 -4.86
N GLN A 207 10.42 -20.30 -3.94
CA GLN A 207 8.97 -20.48 -3.90
C GLN A 207 8.38 -19.55 -2.83
N PRO A 208 7.91 -18.35 -3.21
CA PRO A 208 7.39 -17.39 -2.25
C PRO A 208 6.17 -17.95 -1.54
N VAL A 209 6.16 -17.85 -0.22
CA VAL A 209 4.95 -18.10 0.57
C VAL A 209 4.09 -16.84 0.51
N ASN A 210 2.77 -16.99 0.42
CA ASN A 210 1.89 -15.82 0.51
C ASN A 210 1.89 -15.29 1.95
N LEU A 211 2.69 -14.26 2.21
CA LEU A 211 2.71 -13.52 3.48
C LEU A 211 1.81 -12.29 3.44
N SER A 212 1.10 -12.02 2.34
CA SER A 212 0.24 -10.85 2.16
C SER A 212 -1.18 -11.08 2.70
N VAL A 213 -1.30 -11.47 3.97
CA VAL A 213 -2.59 -11.84 4.60
C VAL A 213 -3.44 -10.64 5.01
N LEU A 214 -3.52 -9.59 4.19
CA LEU A 214 -4.44 -8.47 4.44
C LEU A 214 -4.98 -7.98 3.10
N ASP A 215 -5.98 -8.68 2.54
CA ASP A 215 -6.92 -7.98 1.69
C ASP A 215 -7.67 -6.99 2.58
N ASP A 216 -7.72 -5.73 2.17
CA ASP A 216 -8.53 -4.73 2.85
C ASP A 216 -10.00 -5.03 2.54
N GLU A 217 -10.69 -5.71 3.46
CA GLU A 217 -12.11 -6.07 3.32
C GLU A 217 -13.04 -4.86 3.37
N ARG A 218 -12.51 -3.66 3.65
CA ARG A 218 -13.31 -2.44 3.73
C ARG A 218 -13.80 -1.99 2.35
N GLU A 219 -15.03 -1.51 2.32
CA GLU A 219 -15.73 -1.16 1.09
C GLU A 219 -15.41 0.26 0.61
N SER A 220 -15.68 0.52 -0.68
CA SER A 220 -15.68 1.86 -1.27
C SER A 220 -17.09 2.44 -1.29
N LEU A 221 -17.31 3.55 -0.58
CA LEU A 221 -18.60 4.25 -0.54
C LEU A 221 -18.66 5.33 -1.64
N HIS A 222 -19.46 5.08 -2.68
CA HIS A 222 -19.67 6.03 -3.79
C HIS A 222 -20.93 6.88 -3.58
N VAL A 223 -20.75 8.19 -3.39
CA VAL A 223 -21.84 9.17 -3.29
C VAL A 223 -22.07 9.77 -4.67
N VAL A 224 -23.06 9.23 -5.41
CA VAL A 224 -23.33 9.59 -6.81
C VAL A 224 -24.39 10.69 -6.95
N SER A 225 -25.38 10.72 -6.04
CA SER A 225 -26.52 11.64 -6.13
C SER A 225 -26.11 13.09 -5.89
N HIS A 226 -26.62 13.99 -6.72
CA HIS A 226 -26.34 15.42 -6.63
C HIS A 226 -26.93 16.03 -5.34
N GLY A 227 -26.23 17.00 -4.74
CA GLY A 227 -26.69 17.71 -3.54
C GLY A 227 -26.59 16.91 -2.23
N THR A 228 -26.15 15.65 -2.28
CA THR A 228 -25.95 14.82 -1.08
C THR A 228 -24.85 15.36 -0.19
N ARG A 229 -25.10 15.38 1.13
CA ARG A 229 -24.15 15.80 2.16
C ARG A 229 -23.65 14.60 2.96
N VAL A 230 -22.34 14.51 3.17
CA VAL A 230 -21.69 13.51 4.04
C VAL A 230 -21.20 14.21 5.31
N GLY A 231 -21.67 13.73 6.46
CA GLY A 231 -21.29 14.21 7.80
C GLY A 231 -20.79 13.10 8.72
N ARG A 232 -20.53 13.45 9.98
CA ARG A 232 -20.09 12.53 11.05
C ARG A 232 -21.15 12.42 12.15
N SER A 233 -21.36 11.21 12.67
CA SER A 233 -22.11 10.93 13.90
C SER A 233 -21.38 9.84 14.69
N GLY A 234 -20.65 10.19 15.73
CA GLY A 234 -19.80 9.22 16.45
C GLY A 234 -18.70 8.66 15.55
N GLU A 235 -18.63 7.33 15.43
CA GLU A 235 -17.74 6.58 14.52
C GLU A 235 -18.43 6.18 13.20
N GLU A 236 -19.47 6.92 12.80
CA GLU A 236 -20.23 6.66 11.58
C GLU A 236 -20.17 7.86 10.63
N LEU A 237 -20.05 7.59 9.33
CA LEU A 237 -20.37 8.55 8.29
C LEU A 237 -21.89 8.56 8.04
N VAL A 238 -22.47 9.76 7.99
CA VAL A 238 -23.89 9.96 7.73
C VAL A 238 -24.05 10.58 6.35
N VAL A 239 -24.70 9.86 5.44
CA VAL A 239 -25.02 10.32 4.09
C VAL A 239 -26.46 10.80 4.06
N THR A 240 -26.65 12.09 3.77
CA THR A 240 -27.97 12.75 3.70
C THR A 240 -28.21 13.22 2.27
N PRO A 241 -29.02 12.49 1.48
CA PRO A 241 -29.46 12.94 0.17
C PRO A 241 -30.30 14.23 0.25
N LEU A 242 -30.49 14.91 -0.90
CA LEU A 242 -31.41 16.05 -0.98
C LEU A 242 -32.86 15.63 -0.70
N GLU A 243 -33.25 14.48 -1.25
CA GLU A 243 -34.55 13.84 -1.06
C GLU A 243 -34.33 12.38 -0.64
N GLY A 244 -35.00 11.95 0.42
CA GLY A 244 -34.90 10.60 0.97
C GLY A 244 -34.34 10.55 2.40
N GLU A 245 -34.19 9.33 2.92
CA GLU A 245 -33.72 9.11 4.29
C GLU A 245 -32.19 9.16 4.39
N LYS A 246 -31.71 9.61 5.55
CA LYS A 246 -30.28 9.57 5.87
C LYS A 246 -29.83 8.12 6.09
N THR A 247 -28.69 7.75 5.56
CA THR A 247 -28.07 6.43 5.76
C THR A 247 -26.78 6.58 6.57
N LYS A 248 -26.46 5.59 7.39
CA LYS A 248 -25.26 5.58 8.21
C LYS A 248 -24.34 4.43 7.83
N PHE A 249 -23.04 4.69 7.83
CA PHE A 249 -22.00 3.71 7.52
C PHE A 249 -20.93 3.75 8.62
N PRO A 250 -20.69 2.65 9.34
CA PRO A 250 -19.61 2.57 10.33
C PRO A 250 -18.25 2.79 9.65
N ILE A 251 -17.40 3.67 10.19
CA ILE A 251 -16.14 4.03 9.54
C ILE A 251 -15.20 2.83 9.34
N ARG A 252 -15.23 1.87 10.29
CA ARG A 252 -14.40 0.66 10.25
C ARG A 252 -14.66 -0.25 9.05
N THR A 253 -15.81 -0.10 8.37
CA THR A 253 -16.16 -0.90 7.18
C THR A 253 -15.78 -0.20 5.88
N LEU A 254 -15.20 1.00 5.93
CA LEU A 254 -14.91 1.82 4.75
C LEU A 254 -13.41 2.00 4.55
N GLY A 255 -12.93 1.74 3.34
CA GLY A 255 -11.55 1.99 2.92
C GLY A 255 -11.45 3.24 2.04
N HIS A 256 -12.55 3.64 1.39
CA HIS A 256 -12.58 4.76 0.46
C HIS A 256 -13.94 5.46 0.44
N LEU A 257 -13.97 6.78 0.65
CA LEU A 257 -15.11 7.64 0.36
C LEU A 257 -14.92 8.33 -1.00
N VAL A 258 -15.86 8.15 -1.94
CA VAL A 258 -15.79 8.72 -3.29
C VAL A 258 -16.98 9.63 -3.56
N LEU A 259 -16.72 10.92 -3.74
CA LEU A 259 -17.72 11.96 -3.94
C LEU A 259 -17.81 12.33 -5.41
N HIS A 260 -19.00 12.23 -6.01
CA HIS A 260 -19.22 12.54 -7.42
C HIS A 260 -20.04 13.83 -7.59
N GLY A 261 -19.63 14.68 -8.52
CA GLY A 261 -20.39 15.87 -8.86
C GLY A 261 -20.47 16.88 -7.72
N GLY A 262 -21.68 17.37 -7.44
CA GLY A 262 -21.95 18.41 -6.46
C GLY A 262 -22.16 17.91 -5.03
N SER A 263 -21.69 16.71 -4.67
CA SER A 263 -21.79 16.21 -3.29
C SER A 263 -20.89 17.01 -2.34
N GLN A 264 -21.36 17.19 -1.10
CA GLN A 264 -20.65 17.91 -0.04
C GLN A 264 -20.16 16.96 1.04
N VAL A 265 -19.05 17.30 1.69
CA VAL A 265 -18.51 16.60 2.86
C VAL A 265 -18.12 17.62 3.92
N THR A 266 -18.44 17.33 5.18
CA THR A 266 -18.04 18.22 6.29
C THR A 266 -16.60 17.95 6.73
N SER A 267 -15.94 18.94 7.32
CA SER A 267 -14.57 18.77 7.85
C SER A 267 -14.49 17.65 8.89
N GLN A 268 -15.52 17.50 9.74
CA GLN A 268 -15.58 16.43 10.74
C GLN A 268 -15.61 15.03 10.12
N ALA A 269 -16.27 14.86 8.97
CA ALA A 269 -16.27 13.60 8.23
C ALA A 269 -14.90 13.32 7.61
N ILE A 270 -14.23 14.35 7.07
CA ILE A 270 -12.85 14.22 6.56
C ILE A 270 -11.89 13.83 7.69
N HIS A 271 -11.98 14.47 8.86
CA HIS A 271 -11.15 14.12 10.02
C HIS A 271 -11.34 12.65 10.41
N LEU A 272 -12.59 12.20 10.52
CA LEU A 272 -12.88 10.79 10.80
C LEU A 272 -12.31 9.85 9.73
N CYS A 273 -12.38 10.22 8.45
CA CYS A 273 -11.78 9.43 7.38
C CYS A 273 -10.26 9.32 7.55
N VAL A 274 -9.56 10.44 7.79
CA VAL A 274 -8.11 10.45 7.96
C VAL A 274 -7.67 9.68 9.22
N GLU A 275 -8.39 9.85 10.34
CA GLU A 275 -8.15 9.14 11.60
C GLU A 275 -8.21 7.61 11.45
N HIS A 276 -9.05 7.11 10.54
CA HIS A 276 -9.25 5.68 10.27
C HIS A 276 -8.64 5.21 8.94
N GLU A 277 -7.73 6.00 8.36
CA GLU A 277 -7.05 5.68 7.10
C GLU A 277 -8.00 5.38 5.92
N VAL A 278 -9.14 6.07 5.88
CA VAL A 278 -10.11 6.02 4.78
C VAL A 278 -9.76 7.12 3.79
N ALA A 279 -9.40 6.73 2.56
CA ALA A 279 -9.12 7.71 1.52
C ALA A 279 -10.40 8.47 1.14
N VAL A 280 -10.29 9.76 0.80
CA VAL A 280 -11.40 10.58 0.29
C VAL A 280 -11.04 11.04 -1.11
N SER A 281 -11.95 10.89 -2.08
CA SER A 281 -11.68 11.26 -3.48
C SER A 281 -12.85 11.95 -4.13
N TRP A 282 -12.52 12.84 -5.07
CA TRP A 282 -13.51 13.69 -5.74
C TRP A 282 -13.52 13.46 -7.24
N PHE A 283 -14.72 13.46 -7.79
CA PHE A 283 -15.01 13.44 -9.22
C PHE A 283 -15.88 14.64 -9.59
N THR A 284 -15.60 15.26 -10.74
CA THR A 284 -16.51 16.27 -11.32
C THR A 284 -17.84 15.65 -11.73
N GLY A 285 -18.88 16.46 -12.00
CA GLY A 285 -20.16 15.95 -12.52
C GLY A 285 -20.04 15.19 -13.84
N GLY A 286 -19.05 15.55 -14.68
CA GLY A 286 -18.75 14.84 -15.93
C GLY A 286 -17.89 13.57 -15.77
N GLY A 287 -17.66 13.09 -14.55
CA GLY A 287 -16.91 11.85 -14.29
C GLY A 287 -15.39 11.94 -14.37
N ARG A 288 -14.82 13.15 -14.44
CA ARG A 288 -13.37 13.36 -14.33
C ARG A 288 -12.91 13.27 -12.88
N PHE A 289 -11.90 12.45 -12.61
CA PHE A 289 -11.18 12.42 -11.33
C PHE A 289 -10.49 13.77 -11.05
N VAL A 290 -10.66 14.30 -9.85
CA VAL A 290 -10.13 15.59 -9.40
C VAL A 290 -8.90 15.41 -8.53
N GLY A 291 -8.98 14.54 -7.53
CA GLY A 291 -7.90 14.31 -6.58
C GLY A 291 -8.33 13.42 -5.41
N THR A 292 -7.35 13.06 -4.59
CA THR A 292 -7.51 12.18 -3.43
C THR A 292 -6.76 12.78 -2.24
N ILE A 293 -7.38 12.71 -1.07
CA ILE A 293 -6.68 12.81 0.21
C ILE A 293 -6.62 11.39 0.75
N GLY A 294 -5.41 10.87 0.98
CA GLY A 294 -5.18 9.54 1.56
C GLY A 294 -4.43 9.65 2.88
N SER A 295 -4.39 8.54 3.64
CA SER A 295 -3.48 8.45 4.78
C SER A 295 -2.05 8.53 4.27
N ASN A 296 -1.39 9.64 4.59
CA ASN A 296 0.02 9.84 4.30
C ASN A 296 0.77 9.40 5.55
N GLY A 297 0.99 8.09 5.71
CA GLY A 297 1.97 7.63 6.70
C GLY A 297 3.32 8.34 6.47
N PRO A 298 4.18 8.47 7.48
CA PRO A 298 5.45 9.21 7.33
C PRO A 298 6.30 8.57 6.24
N ALA A 299 6.35 9.23 5.09
CA ALA A 299 6.92 8.66 3.88
C ALA A 299 8.14 9.44 3.39
N VAL A 300 8.75 10.26 4.25
CA VAL A 300 9.84 11.15 3.89
C VAL A 300 10.99 10.36 3.27
N GLN A 301 11.46 9.29 3.93
CA GLN A 301 12.56 8.48 3.39
C GLN A 301 12.19 7.81 2.06
N ARG A 302 10.96 7.29 1.93
CA ARG A 302 10.48 6.69 0.68
C ARG A 302 10.46 7.71 -0.47
N ARG A 303 10.00 8.94 -0.20
CA ARG A 303 9.98 10.05 -1.18
C ARG A 303 11.39 10.54 -1.52
N VAL A 304 12.31 10.60 -0.56
CA VAL A 304 13.72 10.93 -0.83
C VAL A 304 14.35 9.90 -1.77
N ARG A 305 14.14 8.60 -1.51
CA ARG A 305 14.62 7.53 -2.41
C ARG A 305 13.98 7.63 -3.80
N GLN A 306 12.67 7.86 -3.87
CA GLN A 306 11.95 8.08 -5.13
C GLN A 306 12.52 9.27 -5.90
N PHE A 307 12.76 10.41 -5.25
CA PHE A 307 13.30 11.61 -5.89
C PHE A 307 14.71 11.36 -6.44
N ARG A 308 15.57 10.71 -5.67
CA ARG A 308 16.91 10.32 -6.13
C ARG A 308 16.85 9.42 -7.36
N ALA A 309 16.01 8.38 -7.33
CA ALA A 309 15.91 7.41 -8.41
C ALA A 309 15.29 7.98 -9.68
N LEU A 310 14.21 8.75 -9.56
CA LEU A 310 13.49 9.30 -10.71
C LEU A 310 14.12 10.59 -11.26
N SER A 311 15.20 11.07 -10.64
CA SER A 311 16.08 12.10 -11.22
C SER A 311 17.14 11.51 -12.15
N ASP A 312 17.33 10.19 -12.16
CA ASP A 312 18.24 9.50 -13.07
C ASP A 312 17.53 9.07 -14.36
N GLU A 313 17.96 9.63 -15.49
CA GLU A 313 17.36 9.36 -16.81
C GLU A 313 17.46 7.89 -17.21
N ALA A 314 18.56 7.22 -16.85
CA ALA A 314 18.77 5.80 -17.17
C ALA A 314 17.76 4.92 -16.41
N THR A 315 17.55 5.19 -15.12
CA THR A 315 16.51 4.54 -14.30
C THR A 315 15.12 4.79 -14.89
N CYS A 316 14.78 6.04 -15.23
CA CYS A 316 13.50 6.38 -15.82
C CYS A 316 13.25 5.65 -17.16
N LEU A 317 14.23 5.61 -18.05
CA LEU A 317 14.14 4.88 -19.32
C LEU A 317 13.96 3.38 -19.11
N ALA A 318 14.71 2.78 -18.17
CA ALA A 318 14.61 1.36 -17.86
C ALA A 318 13.20 0.98 -17.35
N LEU A 319 12.64 1.78 -16.44
CA LEU A 319 11.27 1.60 -15.92
C LEU A 319 10.23 1.82 -17.02
N ALA A 320 10.37 2.87 -17.83
CA ALA A 320 9.48 3.18 -18.95
C ALA A 320 9.41 2.04 -19.97
N LYS A 321 10.55 1.45 -20.34
CA LYS A 321 10.58 0.28 -21.25
C LYS A 321 9.80 -0.90 -20.67
N ARG A 322 10.01 -1.22 -19.39
CA ARG A 322 9.27 -2.31 -18.73
C ARG A 322 7.77 -2.06 -18.71
N LEU A 323 7.37 -0.82 -18.41
CA LEU A 323 5.97 -0.41 -18.40
C LEU A 323 5.33 -0.55 -19.78
N VAL A 324 5.96 -0.01 -20.83
CA VAL A 324 5.43 -0.05 -22.21
C VAL A 324 5.38 -1.49 -22.72
N LEU A 325 6.39 -2.32 -22.42
CA LEU A 325 6.33 -3.76 -22.71
C LEU A 325 5.13 -4.42 -22.04
N GLY A 326 4.95 -4.20 -20.74
CA GLY A 326 3.81 -4.75 -19.99
C GLY A 326 2.46 -4.32 -20.56
N LYS A 327 2.31 -3.03 -20.89
CA LYS A 327 1.12 -2.44 -21.50
C LYS A 327 0.79 -3.07 -22.84
N VAL A 328 1.71 -3.01 -23.80
CA VAL A 328 1.47 -3.48 -25.19
C VAL A 328 1.30 -4.99 -25.22
N GLU A 329 2.05 -5.73 -24.40
CA GLU A 329 1.92 -7.17 -24.30
C GLU A 329 0.57 -7.58 -23.69
N GLY A 330 0.13 -6.90 -22.62
CA GLY A 330 -1.19 -7.10 -22.03
C GLY A 330 -2.33 -6.84 -23.03
N GLN A 331 -2.23 -5.74 -23.79
CA GLN A 331 -3.16 -5.41 -24.87
C GLN A 331 -3.20 -6.49 -25.96
N LEU A 332 -2.03 -6.92 -26.44
CA LEU A 332 -1.91 -7.98 -27.45
C LEU A 332 -2.52 -9.29 -26.97
N ARG A 333 -2.19 -9.73 -25.74
CA ARG A 333 -2.74 -10.96 -25.16
C ARG A 333 -4.27 -10.90 -25.04
N TYR A 334 -4.81 -9.74 -24.65
CA TYR A 334 -6.25 -9.56 -24.59
C TYR A 334 -6.91 -9.63 -25.96
N VAL A 335 -6.38 -8.93 -26.98
CA VAL A 335 -6.91 -9.00 -28.35
C VAL A 335 -6.92 -10.45 -28.86
N LEU A 336 -5.83 -11.19 -28.68
CA LEU A 336 -5.73 -12.60 -29.08
C LEU A 336 -6.76 -13.49 -28.35
N ARG A 337 -7.00 -13.22 -27.06
CA ARG A 337 -8.00 -13.95 -26.26
C ARG A 337 -9.42 -13.62 -26.70
N ALA A 338 -9.73 -12.35 -26.93
CA ALA A 338 -11.07 -11.87 -27.29
C ALA A 338 -11.51 -12.31 -28.69
N THR A 339 -10.57 -12.53 -29.61
CA THR A 339 -10.86 -12.97 -30.98
C THR A 339 -10.62 -14.47 -31.20
N ARG A 340 -10.27 -15.23 -30.15
CA ARG A 340 -9.89 -16.64 -30.27
C ARG A 340 -11.00 -17.54 -30.85
N THR A 341 -12.26 -17.24 -30.55
CA THR A 341 -13.41 -18.13 -30.78
C THR A 341 -13.99 -18.05 -32.19
N ALA A 342 -13.62 -17.07 -33.01
CA ALA A 342 -14.18 -16.88 -34.36
C ALA A 342 -13.09 -16.51 -35.39
N PRO A 343 -12.93 -17.27 -36.48
CA PRO A 343 -11.95 -16.96 -37.54
C PRO A 343 -12.12 -15.56 -38.13
N SER A 344 -13.35 -15.13 -38.38
CA SER A 344 -13.67 -13.80 -38.93
C SER A 344 -13.20 -12.66 -38.02
N LYS A 345 -13.27 -12.83 -36.69
CA LYS A 345 -12.73 -11.86 -35.74
C LYS A 345 -11.21 -11.80 -35.76
N ARG A 346 -10.53 -12.94 -35.98
CA ARG A 346 -9.05 -12.96 -36.08
C ARG A 346 -8.57 -12.22 -37.32
N GLU A 347 -9.21 -12.48 -38.45
CA GLU A 347 -8.93 -11.79 -39.72
C GLU A 347 -9.10 -10.28 -39.56
N ALA A 348 -10.18 -9.84 -38.91
CA ALA A 348 -10.46 -8.42 -38.66
C ALA A 348 -9.40 -7.69 -37.80
N VAL A 349 -8.61 -8.42 -37.00
CA VAL A 349 -7.59 -7.83 -36.11
C VAL A 349 -6.15 -8.18 -36.48
N GLU A 350 -5.92 -8.94 -37.56
CA GLU A 350 -4.61 -9.49 -37.90
C GLU A 350 -3.55 -8.39 -38.09
N GLY A 351 -3.85 -7.37 -38.89
CA GLY A 351 -2.94 -6.24 -39.09
C GLY A 351 -2.62 -5.46 -37.80
N ALA A 352 -3.57 -5.36 -36.87
CA ALA A 352 -3.34 -4.75 -35.56
C ALA A 352 -2.41 -5.62 -34.69
N VAL A 353 -2.63 -6.95 -34.70
CA VAL A 353 -1.81 -7.93 -33.99
C VAL A 353 -0.36 -7.92 -34.48
N GLU A 354 -0.14 -7.91 -35.80
CA GLU A 354 1.21 -7.82 -36.38
C GLU A 354 1.91 -6.50 -36.04
N GLY A 355 1.17 -5.39 -36.09
CA GLY A 355 1.66 -4.08 -35.67
C GLY A 355 2.11 -4.08 -34.20
N MET A 356 1.29 -4.59 -33.29
CA MET A 356 1.64 -4.69 -31.87
C MET A 356 2.87 -5.59 -31.63
N ARG A 357 2.99 -6.72 -32.34
CA ARG A 357 4.18 -7.58 -32.26
C ARG A 357 5.45 -6.87 -32.72
N ARG A 358 5.35 -6.00 -33.74
CA ARG A 358 6.48 -5.18 -34.22
C ARG A 358 6.89 -4.15 -33.18
N VAL A 359 5.92 -3.42 -32.62
CA VAL A 359 6.14 -2.45 -31.55
C VAL A 359 6.87 -3.10 -30.37
N LEU A 360 6.44 -4.28 -29.93
CA LEU A 360 7.09 -5.01 -28.83
C LEU A 360 8.59 -5.29 -29.08
N ARG A 361 8.98 -5.61 -30.32
CA ARG A 361 10.40 -5.80 -30.67
C ARG A 361 11.19 -4.49 -30.62
N GLN A 362 10.55 -3.37 -30.98
CA GLN A 362 11.20 -2.06 -31.03
C GLN A 362 11.40 -1.44 -29.64
N VAL A 363 10.43 -1.62 -28.73
CA VAL A 363 10.48 -1.06 -27.36
C VAL A 363 11.76 -1.46 -26.61
N ALA A 364 12.21 -2.70 -26.76
CA ALA A 364 13.44 -3.18 -26.10
C ALA A 364 14.68 -2.36 -26.50
N HIS A 365 14.72 -1.88 -27.75
CA HIS A 365 15.85 -1.18 -28.35
C HIS A 365 15.68 0.35 -28.39
N ALA A 366 14.61 0.91 -27.83
CA ALA A 366 14.41 2.36 -27.81
C ALA A 366 15.57 3.07 -27.07
N PRO A 367 16.27 4.04 -27.67
CA PRO A 367 17.43 4.68 -27.03
C PRO A 367 17.03 5.72 -25.98
N ASP A 368 15.81 6.26 -26.07
CA ASP A 368 15.34 7.37 -25.24
C ASP A 368 13.81 7.33 -25.04
N LEU A 369 13.31 8.19 -24.15
CA LEU A 369 11.89 8.30 -23.82
C LEU A 369 11.03 8.81 -24.99
N SER A 370 11.58 9.64 -25.88
CA SER A 370 10.85 10.21 -27.01
C SER A 370 10.52 9.14 -28.06
N THR A 371 11.52 8.34 -28.42
CA THR A 371 11.38 7.19 -29.30
C THR A 371 10.42 6.17 -28.71
N LEU A 372 10.55 5.90 -27.40
CA LEU A 372 9.64 5.02 -26.68
C LEU A 372 8.18 5.51 -26.72
N LEU A 373 7.94 6.81 -26.58
CA LEU A 373 6.62 7.43 -26.71
C LEU A 373 6.02 7.22 -28.11
N GLY A 374 6.84 7.29 -29.15
CA GLY A 374 6.42 6.97 -30.52
C GLY A 374 5.93 5.52 -30.65
N HIS A 375 6.68 4.57 -30.10
CA HIS A 375 6.30 3.15 -30.10
C HIS A 375 5.05 2.87 -29.25
N GLU A 376 4.93 3.49 -28.07
CA GLU A 376 3.72 3.39 -27.25
C GLU A 376 2.48 3.93 -27.97
N GLY A 377 2.62 5.08 -28.64
CA GLY A 377 1.54 5.68 -29.43
C GLY A 377 1.10 4.80 -30.59
N GLU A 378 2.05 4.20 -31.33
CA GLU A 378 1.74 3.22 -32.36
C GLU A 378 1.01 2.00 -31.77
N GLY A 379 1.54 1.42 -30.69
CA GLY A 379 0.93 0.28 -30.00
C GLY A 379 -0.50 0.56 -29.57
N ALA A 380 -0.75 1.73 -28.96
CA ALA A 380 -2.09 2.17 -28.56
C ALA A 380 -3.02 2.35 -29.77
N SER A 381 -2.54 2.92 -30.88
CA SER A 381 -3.32 3.06 -32.11
C SER A 381 -3.75 1.70 -32.68
N ARG A 382 -2.81 0.74 -32.75
CA ARG A 382 -3.12 -0.64 -33.18
C ARG A 382 -4.13 -1.30 -32.25
N TYR A 383 -3.91 -1.21 -30.94
CA TYR A 383 -4.84 -1.77 -29.96
C TYR A 383 -6.26 -1.23 -30.14
N PHE A 384 -6.43 0.09 -30.21
CA PHE A 384 -7.76 0.69 -30.38
C PHE A 384 -8.36 0.41 -31.76
N SER A 385 -7.57 0.23 -32.82
CA SER A 385 -8.12 -0.23 -34.11
C SER A 385 -8.72 -1.64 -34.04
N ALA A 386 -8.23 -2.52 -33.15
CA ALA A 386 -8.73 -3.88 -32.98
C ALA A 386 -10.04 -3.96 -32.18
N TRP A 387 -10.43 -2.89 -31.47
CA TRP A 387 -11.59 -2.89 -30.57
C TRP A 387 -12.90 -3.27 -31.24
N ALA A 388 -13.15 -2.72 -32.44
CA ALA A 388 -14.37 -3.05 -33.20
C ALA A 388 -14.44 -4.55 -33.52
N GLY A 389 -13.30 -5.18 -33.84
CA GLY A 389 -13.20 -6.62 -34.11
C GLY A 389 -13.33 -7.52 -32.87
N MET A 390 -13.23 -6.97 -31.66
CA MET A 390 -13.47 -7.73 -30.41
C MET A 390 -14.96 -7.87 -30.08
N LEU A 391 -15.79 -6.91 -30.50
CA LEU A 391 -17.23 -6.92 -30.23
C LEU A 391 -17.94 -7.96 -31.13
N ASP A 392 -19.04 -8.52 -30.62
CA ASP A 392 -19.85 -9.45 -31.43
C ASP A 392 -20.74 -8.65 -32.40
N PRO A 393 -21.00 -9.17 -33.62
CA PRO A 393 -21.92 -8.53 -34.56
C PRO A 393 -23.34 -8.33 -34.02
N ALA A 394 -23.74 -9.12 -33.02
CA ALA A 394 -25.03 -9.03 -32.34
C ALA A 394 -25.13 -7.88 -31.32
N VAL A 395 -24.04 -7.19 -31.01
CA VAL A 395 -24.06 -6.01 -30.15
C VAL A 395 -24.83 -4.88 -30.84
N ASP A 396 -25.71 -4.22 -30.09
CA ASP A 396 -26.52 -3.08 -30.56
C ASP A 396 -25.65 -2.05 -31.31
N GLU A 397 -26.12 -1.60 -32.47
CA GLU A 397 -25.37 -0.68 -33.33
C GLU A 397 -25.05 0.65 -32.63
N ARG A 398 -25.90 1.08 -31.70
CA ARG A 398 -25.73 2.31 -30.90
C ARG A 398 -24.62 2.19 -29.86
N LEU A 399 -24.15 0.97 -29.58
CA LEU A 399 -23.01 0.64 -28.71
C LEU A 399 -21.75 0.32 -29.52
N ARG A 400 -21.70 0.63 -30.83
CA ARG A 400 -20.49 0.41 -31.64
C ARG A 400 -19.36 1.36 -31.28
N TYR A 401 -18.15 0.86 -31.42
CA TYR A 401 -16.92 1.61 -31.21
C TYR A 401 -16.48 2.28 -32.51
N THR A 402 -16.32 3.61 -32.49
CA THR A 402 -15.95 4.40 -33.69
C THR A 402 -14.50 4.88 -33.70
N GLY A 403 -13.71 4.44 -32.72
CA GLY A 403 -12.33 4.88 -32.50
C GLY A 403 -12.18 5.58 -31.15
N ARG A 404 -10.94 5.85 -30.71
CA ARG A 404 -10.71 6.44 -29.39
C ARG A 404 -11.01 7.94 -29.41
N SER A 405 -12.00 8.35 -28.62
CA SER A 405 -12.28 9.75 -28.32
C SER A 405 -12.15 9.98 -26.81
N ARG A 406 -11.34 10.95 -26.40
CA ARG A 406 -11.03 11.17 -24.97
C ARG A 406 -12.01 12.14 -24.31
N ARG A 407 -11.94 13.42 -24.66
CA ARG A 407 -12.75 14.48 -24.02
C ARG A 407 -13.11 15.56 -25.04
N PRO A 408 -14.40 15.71 -25.39
CA PRO A 408 -15.53 14.88 -24.95
C PRO A 408 -15.51 13.48 -25.61
N PRO A 409 -16.04 12.44 -24.92
CA PRO A 409 -16.36 11.16 -25.56
C PRO A 409 -17.43 11.36 -26.66
N ARG A 410 -17.20 10.73 -27.82
CA ARG A 410 -18.09 10.78 -29.00
C ARG A 410 -19.00 9.57 -29.14
N ASP A 411 -18.75 8.53 -28.37
CA ASP A 411 -19.60 7.33 -28.34
C ASP A 411 -19.70 6.76 -26.91
N ARG A 412 -20.64 5.84 -26.75
CA ARG A 412 -21.00 5.21 -25.47
C ARG A 412 -19.86 4.38 -24.88
N ILE A 413 -19.10 3.67 -25.71
CA ILE A 413 -17.93 2.90 -25.25
C ILE A 413 -16.84 3.83 -24.73
N ASN A 414 -16.57 4.94 -25.42
CA ASN A 414 -15.61 5.93 -24.96
C ASN A 414 -16.04 6.59 -23.64
N ALA A 415 -17.34 6.76 -23.41
CA ALA A 415 -17.88 7.21 -22.13
C ALA A 415 -17.63 6.18 -21.01
N LEU A 416 -17.92 4.89 -21.25
CA LEU A 416 -17.63 3.80 -20.31
C LEU A 416 -16.14 3.67 -19.99
N LEU A 417 -15.30 3.61 -21.02
CA LEU A 417 -13.85 3.57 -20.89
C LEU A 417 -13.32 4.79 -20.14
N GLY A 418 -13.75 5.99 -20.55
CA GLY A 418 -13.34 7.25 -19.93
C GLY A 418 -13.63 7.28 -18.43
N PHE A 419 -14.82 6.84 -18.03
CA PHE A 419 -15.22 6.76 -16.63
C PHE A 419 -14.47 5.66 -15.87
N GLY A 420 -14.37 4.45 -16.44
CA GLY A 420 -13.63 3.33 -15.84
C GLY A 420 -12.15 3.65 -15.63
N TYR A 421 -11.50 4.34 -16.58
CA TYR A 421 -10.12 4.81 -16.40
C TYR A 421 -10.00 5.88 -15.32
N ALA A 422 -11.04 6.69 -15.08
CA ALA A 422 -11.03 7.66 -14.00
C ALA A 422 -11.17 6.97 -12.62
N LEU A 423 -11.97 5.91 -12.52
CA LEU A 423 -12.03 5.04 -11.33
C LEU A 423 -10.68 4.36 -11.08
N LEU A 424 -10.05 3.83 -12.13
CA LEU A 424 -8.72 3.23 -12.03
C LEU A 424 -7.67 4.24 -11.56
N LEU A 425 -7.67 5.45 -12.13
CA LEU A 425 -6.74 6.50 -11.72
C LEU A 425 -6.92 6.87 -10.23
N LYS A 426 -8.16 6.87 -9.74
CA LYS A 426 -8.48 7.07 -8.31
C LYS A 426 -7.86 5.98 -7.44
N ASP A 427 -8.05 4.71 -7.76
CA ASP A 427 -7.50 3.60 -6.97
C ASP A 427 -5.97 3.54 -7.01
N VAL A 428 -5.38 3.77 -8.19
CA VAL A 428 -3.91 3.82 -8.34
C VAL A 428 -3.33 4.98 -7.54
N THR A 429 -3.96 6.16 -7.58
CA THR A 429 -3.51 7.31 -6.78
C THR A 429 -3.59 7.03 -5.29
N ALA A 430 -4.71 6.44 -4.82
CA ALA A 430 -4.88 6.06 -3.42
C ALA A 430 -3.85 5.00 -2.98
N GLY A 431 -3.58 3.99 -3.82
CA GLY A 431 -2.58 2.97 -3.55
C GLY A 431 -1.15 3.53 -3.46
N LEU A 432 -0.79 4.46 -4.35
CA LEU A 432 0.52 5.15 -4.28
C LEU A 432 0.68 5.94 -2.98
N LEU A 433 -0.36 6.67 -2.56
CA LEU A 433 -0.36 7.40 -1.29
C LEU A 433 -0.25 6.47 -0.08
N ALA A 434 -0.98 5.34 -0.08
CA ALA A 434 -0.92 4.34 0.98
C ALA A 434 0.47 3.66 1.09
N VAL A 435 1.15 3.45 -0.05
CA VAL A 435 2.56 2.99 -0.06
C VAL A 435 3.52 4.10 0.39
N GLY A 436 3.12 5.37 0.30
CA GLY A 436 3.92 6.54 0.65
C GLY A 436 4.77 7.09 -0.51
N LEU A 437 4.44 6.72 -1.75
CA LEU A 437 5.06 7.35 -2.92
C LEU A 437 4.39 8.70 -3.22
N GLU A 438 5.12 9.60 -3.87
CA GLU A 438 4.58 10.86 -4.40
C GLU A 438 3.94 10.60 -5.78
N PRO A 439 2.60 10.65 -5.91
CA PRO A 439 1.93 10.36 -7.18
C PRO A 439 2.29 11.35 -8.30
N ALA A 440 2.68 12.57 -7.95
CA ALA A 440 3.02 13.59 -8.93
C ALA A 440 4.39 13.36 -9.60
N LEU A 441 5.25 12.52 -9.02
CA LEU A 441 6.61 12.27 -9.50
C LEU A 441 6.68 10.93 -10.25
N GLY A 442 6.39 10.99 -11.56
CA GLY A 442 6.44 9.85 -12.48
C GLY A 442 7.78 9.67 -13.18
N PHE A 443 7.96 8.55 -13.86
CA PHE A 443 9.18 8.21 -14.61
C PHE A 443 8.99 8.23 -16.12
N TYR A 444 7.74 8.25 -16.61
CA TYR A 444 7.45 8.19 -18.04
C TYR A 444 6.49 9.28 -18.51
N HIS A 445 5.28 9.34 -17.96
CA HIS A 445 4.31 10.36 -18.37
C HIS A 445 4.73 11.74 -17.88
N GLN A 446 4.65 12.73 -18.77
CA GLN A 446 4.86 14.13 -18.40
C GLN A 446 3.56 14.75 -17.86
N PRO A 447 3.63 15.71 -16.93
CA PRO A 447 2.46 16.41 -16.40
C PRO A 447 1.85 17.33 -17.47
N ARG A 448 1.02 16.76 -18.35
CA ARG A 448 0.26 17.49 -19.39
C ARG A 448 -1.17 17.82 -18.95
N SER A 449 -1.55 17.41 -17.75
CA SER A 449 -2.89 17.60 -17.17
C SER A 449 -2.83 17.62 -15.65
N SER A 450 -3.97 17.78 -14.98
CA SER A 450 -4.07 17.68 -13.51
C SER A 450 -3.89 16.25 -12.97
N ALA A 451 -3.74 15.23 -13.83
CA ALA A 451 -3.57 13.86 -13.41
C ALA A 451 -2.10 13.60 -12.97
N PRO A 452 -1.87 12.94 -11.83
CA PRO A 452 -0.51 12.68 -11.34
C PRO A 452 0.27 11.75 -12.28
N PRO A 453 1.46 12.14 -12.77
CA PRO A 453 2.31 11.33 -13.66
C PRO A 453 2.56 9.89 -13.23
N LEU A 454 2.96 9.64 -11.98
CA LEU A 454 3.26 8.27 -11.52
C LEU A 454 2.00 7.40 -11.50
N ALA A 455 0.85 8.00 -11.18
CA ALA A 455 -0.43 7.30 -11.23
C ALA A 455 -0.83 6.96 -12.68
N LEU A 456 -0.52 7.84 -13.65
CA LEU A 456 -0.67 7.55 -15.07
C LEU A 456 0.28 6.43 -15.53
N ASP A 457 1.53 6.42 -15.04
CA ASP A 457 2.48 5.35 -15.32
C ASP A 457 1.93 4.00 -14.82
N LEU A 458 1.65 3.90 -13.52
CA LEU A 458 1.24 2.64 -12.91
C LEU A 458 -0.10 2.13 -13.44
N MET A 459 -1.06 3.01 -13.74
CA MET A 459 -2.37 2.58 -14.23
C MET A 459 -2.30 1.83 -15.56
N GLU A 460 -1.26 2.03 -16.38
CA GLU A 460 -1.13 1.36 -17.69
C GLU A 460 -1.10 -0.17 -17.58
N LEU A 461 -0.56 -0.72 -16.48
CA LEU A 461 -0.58 -2.16 -16.21
C LEU A 461 -1.99 -2.70 -16.02
N PHE A 462 -2.92 -1.84 -15.60
CA PHE A 462 -4.24 -2.24 -15.12
C PHE A 462 -5.40 -1.88 -16.04
N ARG A 463 -5.19 -1.01 -17.04
CA ARG A 463 -6.26 -0.59 -17.97
C ARG A 463 -6.96 -1.78 -18.62
N VAL A 464 -6.20 -2.73 -19.13
CA VAL A 464 -6.75 -3.92 -19.78
C VAL A 464 -7.45 -4.84 -18.77
N PRO A 465 -6.77 -5.35 -17.72
CA PRO A 465 -7.40 -6.30 -16.80
C PRO A 465 -8.58 -5.75 -16.01
N LEU A 466 -8.54 -4.49 -15.56
CA LEU A 466 -9.58 -3.91 -14.69
C LEU A 466 -10.69 -3.20 -15.46
N VAL A 467 -10.38 -2.54 -16.59
CA VAL A 467 -11.36 -1.69 -17.28
C VAL A 467 -11.78 -2.30 -18.61
N ASP A 468 -10.86 -2.48 -19.56
CA ASP A 468 -11.20 -2.83 -20.94
C ASP A 468 -11.93 -4.18 -21.01
N MET A 469 -11.40 -5.19 -20.33
CA MET A 469 -12.00 -6.52 -20.24
C MET A 469 -13.40 -6.48 -19.60
N ALA A 470 -13.56 -5.70 -18.53
CA ALA A 470 -14.83 -5.60 -17.81
C ALA A 470 -15.89 -4.87 -18.65
N VAL A 471 -15.49 -3.80 -19.35
CA VAL A 471 -16.36 -3.05 -20.27
C VAL A 471 -16.83 -3.94 -21.41
N VAL A 472 -15.92 -4.60 -22.14
CA VAL A 472 -16.31 -5.50 -23.24
C VAL A 472 -17.21 -6.62 -22.73
N ALA A 473 -16.86 -7.27 -21.62
CA ALA A 473 -17.67 -8.34 -21.06
C ALA A 473 -19.07 -7.86 -20.63
N SER A 474 -19.19 -6.64 -20.07
CA SER A 474 -20.50 -6.06 -19.70
C SER A 474 -21.38 -5.75 -20.91
N ILE A 475 -20.77 -5.36 -22.05
CA ILE A 475 -21.45 -5.13 -23.32
C ILE A 475 -21.97 -6.46 -23.88
N HIS A 476 -21.13 -7.50 -23.92
CA HIS A 476 -21.55 -8.83 -24.39
C HIS A 476 -22.66 -9.45 -23.54
N ARG A 477 -22.72 -9.11 -22.25
CA ARG A 477 -23.81 -9.51 -21.33
C ARG A 477 -25.09 -8.68 -21.48
N GLY A 478 -25.14 -7.69 -22.37
CA GLY A 478 -26.32 -6.85 -22.58
C GLY A 478 -26.68 -5.97 -21.37
N GLN A 479 -25.70 -5.58 -20.54
CA GLN A 479 -25.95 -4.84 -19.29
C GLN A 479 -26.32 -3.35 -19.50
N TRP A 480 -26.22 -2.86 -20.74
CA TRP A 480 -26.32 -1.45 -21.08
C TRP A 480 -27.55 -1.15 -21.95
N SER A 481 -28.38 -0.24 -21.48
CA SER A 481 -29.46 0.39 -22.24
C SER A 481 -28.92 1.65 -22.93
N PRO A 482 -28.89 1.73 -24.28
CA PRO A 482 -28.43 2.91 -24.99
C PRO A 482 -29.22 4.19 -24.67
N GLU A 483 -30.47 4.05 -24.23
CA GLU A 483 -31.42 5.12 -23.89
C GLU A 483 -31.30 5.58 -22.43
N GLU A 484 -31.24 4.65 -21.49
CA GLU A 484 -31.32 4.97 -20.06
C GLU A 484 -29.96 5.26 -19.44
N ASP A 485 -28.91 4.57 -19.89
CA ASP A 485 -27.59 4.64 -19.26
C ASP A 485 -26.72 5.78 -19.80
N PHE A 486 -27.16 6.43 -20.88
CA PHE A 486 -26.38 7.44 -21.60
C PHE A 486 -27.20 8.69 -21.91
N VAL A 487 -26.53 9.84 -21.85
CA VAL A 487 -27.09 11.13 -22.25
C VAL A 487 -26.30 11.63 -23.46
N VAL A 488 -26.97 11.70 -24.61
CA VAL A 488 -26.37 12.19 -25.86
C VAL A 488 -26.76 13.64 -26.08
N THR A 489 -25.79 14.52 -26.32
CA THR A 489 -26.01 15.94 -26.60
C THR A 489 -25.12 16.39 -27.75
N GLY A 490 -25.70 16.50 -28.95
CA GLY A 490 -24.94 16.68 -30.18
C GLY A 490 -23.99 15.50 -30.40
N GLU A 491 -22.70 15.79 -30.62
CA GLU A 491 -21.66 14.75 -30.77
C GLU A 491 -21.10 14.23 -29.44
N LYS A 492 -21.61 14.68 -28.29
CA LYS A 492 -21.05 14.34 -26.97
C LYS A 492 -21.92 13.27 -26.29
N VAL A 493 -21.29 12.27 -25.69
CA VAL A 493 -21.98 11.18 -24.99
C VAL A 493 -21.55 11.09 -23.54
N TRP A 494 -22.47 11.28 -22.60
CA TRP A 494 -22.21 11.20 -21.17
C TRP A 494 -22.93 10.00 -20.55
N LEU A 495 -22.51 9.60 -19.36
CA LEU A 495 -23.24 8.61 -18.56
C LEU A 495 -24.35 9.30 -17.77
N SER A 496 -25.54 8.71 -17.77
CA SER A 496 -26.59 9.07 -16.82
C SER A 496 -26.19 8.68 -15.39
N ASP A 497 -26.97 9.07 -14.39
CA ASP A 497 -26.75 8.61 -13.00
C ASP A 497 -26.86 7.09 -12.89
N GLN A 498 -27.79 6.48 -13.64
CA GLN A 498 -27.97 5.03 -13.72
C GLN A 498 -26.76 4.37 -14.38
N GLY A 499 -26.31 4.90 -15.52
CA GLY A 499 -25.10 4.43 -16.20
C GLY A 499 -23.85 4.53 -15.33
N ARG A 500 -23.71 5.62 -14.55
CA ARG A 500 -22.63 5.79 -13.57
C ARG A 500 -22.67 4.73 -12.47
N LYS A 501 -23.84 4.47 -11.88
CA LYS A 501 -24.00 3.41 -10.87
C LYS A 501 -23.61 2.03 -11.43
N LYS A 502 -24.08 1.71 -12.65
CA LYS A 502 -23.76 0.43 -13.32
C LYS A 502 -22.25 0.27 -13.58
N ILE A 503 -21.56 1.29 -14.09
CA ILE A 503 -20.12 1.16 -14.38
C ILE A 503 -19.28 1.08 -13.10
N ILE A 504 -19.67 1.80 -12.05
CA ILE A 504 -19.05 1.68 -10.72
C ILE A 504 -19.16 0.24 -10.23
N ASP A 505 -20.36 -0.32 -10.28
CA ASP A 505 -20.63 -1.69 -9.85
C ASP A 505 -19.88 -2.76 -10.70
N VAL A 506 -19.80 -2.58 -12.02
CA VAL A 506 -18.95 -3.41 -12.90
C VAL A 506 -17.47 -3.33 -12.49
N TYR A 507 -16.98 -2.12 -12.21
CA TYR A 507 -15.57 -1.88 -11.86
C TYR A 507 -15.22 -2.41 -10.47
N GLU A 508 -16.04 -2.12 -9.44
CA GLU A 508 -15.79 -2.54 -8.06
C GLU A 508 -15.83 -4.06 -7.92
N ARG A 509 -16.78 -4.74 -8.59
CA ARG A 509 -16.76 -6.21 -8.68
C ARG A 509 -15.48 -6.72 -9.33
N ARG A 510 -15.08 -6.13 -10.46
CA ARG A 510 -13.86 -6.54 -11.15
C ARG A 510 -12.61 -6.31 -10.28
N LYS A 511 -12.59 -5.25 -9.47
CA LYS A 511 -11.51 -4.97 -8.52
C LYS A 511 -11.39 -6.01 -7.41
N ALA A 512 -12.53 -6.53 -6.95
CA ALA A 512 -12.61 -7.57 -5.92
C ALA A 512 -12.29 -8.98 -6.44
N GLU A 513 -12.31 -9.22 -7.76
CA GLU A 513 -11.97 -10.53 -8.31
C GLU A 513 -10.51 -10.91 -8.03
N GLU A 514 -10.30 -12.15 -7.57
CA GLU A 514 -8.97 -12.71 -7.35
C GLU A 514 -8.34 -13.27 -8.62
N TRP A 515 -7.03 -13.06 -8.74
CA TRP A 515 -6.25 -13.59 -9.84
C TRP A 515 -4.88 -14.08 -9.36
N LYS A 516 -4.43 -15.22 -9.91
CA LYS A 516 -3.10 -15.76 -9.64
C LYS A 516 -2.04 -14.89 -10.30
N HIS A 517 -1.23 -14.20 -9.51
CA HIS A 517 -0.18 -13.34 -10.02
C HIS A 517 0.86 -14.16 -10.78
N SER A 518 1.18 -13.78 -12.02
CA SER A 518 1.96 -14.62 -12.94
C SER A 518 3.41 -14.84 -12.51
N VAL A 519 3.95 -13.96 -11.66
CA VAL A 519 5.35 -13.96 -11.19
C VAL A 519 5.44 -14.56 -9.79
N VAL A 520 4.89 -13.90 -8.76
CA VAL A 520 4.91 -14.39 -7.37
C VAL A 520 4.07 -15.65 -7.13
N GLY A 521 3.18 -16.02 -8.04
CA GLY A 521 2.54 -17.33 -8.02
C GLY A 521 1.40 -17.53 -7.02
N TYR A 522 1.11 -16.59 -6.12
CA TYR A 522 -0.07 -16.61 -5.26
C TYR A 522 -1.22 -15.76 -5.81
N SER A 523 -2.44 -15.95 -5.30
CA SER A 523 -3.65 -15.22 -5.70
C SER A 523 -3.82 -13.93 -4.90
N LEU A 524 -4.32 -12.88 -5.57
CA LEU A 524 -4.63 -11.58 -4.99
C LEU A 524 -5.86 -11.00 -5.67
N SER A 525 -6.65 -10.20 -4.95
CA SER A 525 -7.60 -9.28 -5.57
C SER A 525 -6.87 -8.28 -6.49
N TYR A 526 -7.54 -7.76 -7.53
CA TYR A 526 -6.93 -6.70 -8.34
C TYR A 526 -6.65 -5.42 -7.54
N GLY A 527 -7.49 -5.11 -6.54
CA GLY A 527 -7.24 -4.02 -5.60
C GLY A 527 -5.89 -4.19 -4.90
N ARG A 528 -5.63 -5.37 -4.37
CA ARG A 528 -4.34 -5.70 -3.73
C ARG A 528 -3.19 -5.74 -4.73
N MET A 529 -3.43 -6.17 -5.97
CA MET A 529 -2.42 -6.17 -7.02
C MET A 529 -1.95 -4.76 -7.38
N ILE A 530 -2.81 -3.74 -7.35
CA ILE A 530 -2.41 -2.33 -7.52
C ILE A 530 -1.39 -1.92 -6.44
N GLU A 531 -1.69 -2.22 -5.18
CA GLU A 531 -0.77 -1.92 -4.08
C GLU A 531 0.53 -2.71 -4.19
N LEU A 532 0.46 -4.00 -4.53
CA LEU A 532 1.65 -4.83 -4.75
C LEU A 532 2.54 -4.22 -5.83
N GLU A 533 2.02 -3.87 -7.01
CA GLU A 533 2.83 -3.29 -8.08
C GLU A 533 3.39 -1.91 -7.68
N ALA A 534 2.68 -1.11 -6.89
CA ALA A 534 3.23 0.12 -6.32
C ALA A 534 4.41 -0.14 -5.36
N ARG A 535 4.32 -1.20 -4.53
CA ARG A 535 5.42 -1.62 -3.65
C ARG A 535 6.58 -2.22 -4.43
N LEU A 536 6.32 -3.06 -5.43
CA LEU A 536 7.36 -3.60 -6.32
C LEU A 536 8.06 -2.49 -7.09
N LEU A 537 7.34 -1.44 -7.48
CA LEU A 537 7.94 -0.23 -8.03
C LEU A 537 8.88 0.45 -7.02
N GLU A 538 8.48 0.59 -5.75
CA GLU A 538 9.38 1.10 -4.69
C GLU A 538 10.66 0.26 -4.54
N LYS A 539 10.57 -1.06 -4.75
CA LYS A 539 11.72 -1.98 -4.71
C LYS A 539 12.75 -1.74 -5.81
N GLU A 540 12.34 -1.17 -6.94
CA GLU A 540 13.25 -0.86 -8.05
C GLU A 540 14.35 0.13 -7.63
N TRP A 541 14.10 0.96 -6.62
CA TRP A 541 15.08 1.90 -6.07
C TRP A 541 15.36 1.71 -4.57
N SER A 542 14.75 0.72 -3.91
CA SER A 542 15.05 0.38 -2.51
C SER A 542 15.97 -0.85 -2.37
N GLY A 543 16.69 -1.18 -3.45
CA GLY A 543 17.77 -2.18 -3.45
C GLY A 543 17.34 -3.61 -3.78
N SER A 544 16.16 -3.81 -4.38
CA SER A 544 15.70 -5.15 -4.82
C SER A 544 14.88 -5.09 -6.12
N PRO A 545 15.49 -4.59 -7.22
CA PRO A 545 14.80 -4.43 -8.50
C PRO A 545 14.49 -5.77 -9.18
N GLY A 546 13.54 -5.75 -10.11
CA GLY A 546 13.39 -6.81 -11.12
C GLY A 546 12.02 -7.48 -11.19
N LEU A 547 11.07 -7.08 -10.35
CA LEU A 547 9.71 -7.66 -10.34
C LEU A 547 8.62 -6.68 -10.80
N PHE A 548 8.85 -5.37 -10.74
CA PHE A 548 7.87 -4.38 -11.20
C PHE A 548 7.47 -4.59 -12.66
N ALA A 549 6.18 -4.43 -12.95
CA ALA A 549 5.62 -4.49 -14.30
C ALA A 549 5.91 -5.82 -15.02
N ARG A 550 6.05 -6.92 -14.28
CA ARG A 550 6.21 -8.28 -14.83
C ARG A 550 4.93 -9.11 -14.78
N PHE A 551 3.89 -8.65 -14.08
CA PHE A 551 2.56 -9.25 -14.16
C PHE A 551 2.07 -9.30 -15.61
N ARG A 552 1.54 -10.45 -16.03
CA ARG A 552 0.94 -10.64 -17.36
C ARG A 552 -0.39 -11.36 -17.26
N LEU A 553 -1.33 -10.93 -18.10
CA LEU A 553 -2.55 -11.68 -18.40
C LEU A 553 -2.18 -13.05 -18.94
N ARG A 554 -2.74 -14.11 -18.35
CA ARG A 554 -2.60 -15.48 -18.86
C ARG A 554 -3.70 -15.83 -19.85
#